data_AF-A0A7S0DV21-F1
#
_entry.id   AF-A0A7S0DV21-F1
#
_cell.length_a   1.000
_cell.length_b   1.000
_cell.length_c   1.000
_cell.angle_alpha   90.00
_cell.angle_beta   90.00
_cell.angle_gamma   90.00
#
_symmetry.space_group_name_H-M   'P 1'
#
loop_
_entity.id
_entity.type
_entity.pdbx_description
1 polymer ?
#
loop_
_entity_poly.entity_id
_entity_poly.type
_entity_poly.pdbx_seq_one_letter_code
_entity_poly.pdbx_strand_id
1 'polypeptide(L)'
;MAQCARPGAEDYITVRPLGGGMSVGRSCILVNIGGSMIMLDCGMHVGYTDHNRYPDFSALMRNGKSLTNTITAVLVTHFHLDHCGALPYLTEQIGYNGPIYMTPPTKAICPALLQDYRKVMLDKKGVMD
;
A
#
# COMPACT_ATOMS: atom_id res chain seq x y z
N MET A 1 39.49 24.03 -10.44
CA MET A 1 38.19 24.10 -9.71
C MET A 1 37.36 22.92 -10.19
N ALA A 2 37.30 21.82 -9.42
CA ALA A 2 36.44 20.69 -9.78
C ALA A 2 34.99 21.10 -9.54
N GLN A 3 34.20 21.15 -10.61
CA GLN A 3 32.79 21.48 -10.52
C GLN A 3 32.06 20.30 -9.87
N CYS A 4 31.53 20.50 -8.66
CA CYS A 4 30.65 19.53 -8.03
C CYS A 4 29.43 19.34 -8.95
N ALA A 5 29.32 18.16 -9.57
CA ALA A 5 28.18 17.84 -10.41
C ALA A 5 26.90 17.89 -9.54
N ARG A 6 25.85 18.52 -10.05
CA ARG A 6 24.56 18.51 -9.36
C ARG A 6 24.06 17.06 -9.33
N PRO A 7 23.55 16.56 -8.19
CA PRO A 7 23.02 15.21 -8.11
C PRO A 7 21.88 15.04 -9.14
N GLY A 8 21.88 13.91 -9.83
CA GLY A 8 20.79 13.52 -10.71
C GLY A 8 19.51 13.21 -9.91
N ALA A 9 18.36 13.10 -10.60
CA ALA A 9 17.10 12.75 -9.93
C ALA A 9 17.16 11.42 -9.16
N GLU A 10 18.02 10.49 -9.60
CA GLU A 10 18.24 9.16 -8.99
C GLU A 10 19.06 9.21 -7.68
N ASP A 11 19.72 10.33 -7.39
CA ASP A 11 20.55 10.51 -6.18
C ASP A 11 19.73 10.92 -4.95
N TYR A 12 18.44 11.26 -5.15
CA TYR A 12 17.55 11.67 -4.07
C TYR A 12 16.65 10.53 -3.64
N ILE A 13 16.54 10.35 -2.32
CA ILE A 13 15.46 9.54 -1.75
C ILE A 13 14.20 10.38 -1.74
N THR A 14 13.13 9.89 -2.37
CA THR A 14 11.82 10.53 -2.28
C THR A 14 10.88 9.69 -1.46
N VAL A 15 10.12 10.35 -0.58
CA VAL A 15 9.13 9.71 0.29
C VAL A 15 7.80 10.37 0.03
N ARG A 16 6.79 9.58 -0.33
CA ARG A 16 5.45 10.06 -0.64
C ARG A 16 4.40 9.24 0.11
N PRO A 17 3.75 9.81 1.13
CA PRO A 17 2.58 9.19 1.73
C PRO A 17 1.42 9.14 0.73
N LEU A 18 0.84 7.96 0.52
CA LEU A 18 -0.44 7.76 -0.16
C LEU A 18 -1.60 7.60 0.85
N GLY A 19 -1.27 7.29 2.09
CA GLY A 19 -2.17 7.21 3.24
C GLY A 19 -1.37 7.18 4.55
N GLY A 20 -2.03 7.40 5.69
CA GLY A 20 -1.35 7.59 6.99
C GLY A 20 -0.59 8.91 7.13
N GLY A 21 -0.55 9.75 6.10
CA GLY A 21 -0.01 11.11 6.18
C GLY A 21 -0.96 12.00 6.99
N MET A 22 -0.49 12.52 8.13
CA MET A 22 -1.27 13.36 9.05
C MET A 22 -2.62 12.77 9.47
N SER A 23 -2.76 11.44 9.43
CA SER A 23 -3.98 10.71 9.78
C SER A 23 -3.64 9.32 10.29
N VAL A 24 -4.52 8.72 11.09
CA VAL A 24 -4.43 7.32 11.53
C VAL A 24 -5.20 6.45 10.54
N GLY A 25 -4.68 5.28 10.22
CA GLY A 25 -5.31 4.36 9.26
C GLY A 25 -4.73 4.47 7.85
N ARG A 26 -5.02 3.45 7.03
CA ARG A 26 -4.65 3.37 5.60
C ARG A 26 -3.16 3.65 5.32
N SER A 27 -2.26 3.18 6.18
CA SER A 27 -0.82 3.37 6.05
C SER A 27 -0.33 2.87 4.70
N CYS A 28 0.30 3.76 3.93
CA CYS A 28 0.90 3.44 2.65
C CYS A 28 1.88 4.55 2.27
N ILE A 29 3.16 4.22 2.17
CA ILE A 29 4.23 5.17 1.88
C ILE A 29 5.04 4.64 0.70
N LEU A 30 5.16 5.43 -0.35
CA LEU A 30 6.08 5.16 -1.45
C LEU A 30 7.45 5.74 -1.14
N VAL A 31 8.48 4.92 -1.27
CA VAL A 31 9.88 5.32 -1.16
C VAL A 31 10.55 5.02 -2.50
N ASN A 32 11.08 6.05 -3.16
CA ASN A 32 11.98 5.85 -4.30
C ASN A 32 13.43 6.03 -3.82
N ILE A 33 14.26 5.03 -4.06
CA ILE A 33 15.69 5.03 -3.72
C ILE A 33 16.47 4.27 -4.79
N GLY A 34 17.45 4.92 -5.42
CA GLY A 34 18.29 4.31 -6.46
C GLY A 34 17.49 3.66 -7.59
N GLY A 35 16.46 4.36 -8.10
CA GLY A 35 15.56 3.86 -9.14
C GLY A 35 14.56 2.78 -8.70
N SER A 36 14.61 2.32 -7.45
CA SER A 36 13.69 1.31 -6.91
C SER A 36 12.55 1.97 -6.14
N MET A 37 11.32 1.69 -6.55
CA MET A 37 10.12 2.18 -5.84
C MET A 37 9.59 1.09 -4.92
N ILE A 38 9.72 1.32 -3.62
CA ILE A 38 9.26 0.42 -2.56
C ILE A 38 7.99 1.00 -1.95
N MET A 39 6.96 0.17 -1.81
CA MET A 39 5.75 0.53 -1.07
C MET A 39 5.86 -0.04 0.34
N LEU A 40 5.85 0.83 1.34
CA LEU A 40 5.76 0.47 2.74
C LEU A 40 4.29 0.46 3.15
N ASP A 41 3.80 -0.71 3.54
CA ASP A 41 2.42 -1.00 3.90
C ASP A 41 1.38 -0.74 2.80
N CYS A 42 0.25 -1.42 2.93
CA CYS A 42 -0.93 -1.27 2.09
C CYS A 42 -2.16 -1.48 2.96
N GLY A 43 -2.39 -0.50 3.83
CA GLY A 43 -3.44 -0.55 4.84
C GLY A 43 -4.77 0.02 4.40
N MET A 44 -5.79 -0.14 5.25
CA MET A 44 -7.09 0.50 5.08
C MET A 44 -7.55 1.25 6.33
N HIS A 45 -8.41 2.25 6.17
CA HIS A 45 -9.05 2.93 7.29
C HIS A 45 -10.32 2.17 7.70
N VAL A 46 -10.29 1.52 8.87
CA VAL A 46 -11.39 0.64 9.33
C VAL A 46 -12.70 1.36 9.61
N GLY A 47 -12.65 2.67 9.90
CA GLY A 47 -13.83 3.50 10.16
C GLY A 47 -14.56 3.99 8.91
N TYR A 48 -13.98 3.81 7.71
CA TYR A 48 -14.60 4.29 6.47
C TYR A 48 -15.27 3.14 5.71
N THR A 49 -16.46 3.42 5.19
CA THR A 49 -17.26 2.45 4.42
C THR A 49 -17.26 2.72 2.91
N ASP A 50 -16.70 3.84 2.47
CA ASP A 50 -16.55 4.20 1.07
C ASP A 50 -15.15 3.88 0.54
N HIS A 51 -14.79 4.43 -0.63
CA HIS A 51 -13.47 4.27 -1.25
C HIS A 51 -12.36 5.03 -0.52
N ASN A 52 -12.68 6.04 0.31
CA ASN A 52 -11.68 6.80 1.05
C ASN A 52 -10.94 5.93 2.09
N ARG A 53 -11.45 4.73 2.35
CA ARG A 53 -10.78 3.74 3.20
C ARG A 53 -9.44 3.28 2.66
N TYR A 54 -9.19 3.39 1.36
CA TYR A 54 -7.95 2.92 0.74
C TYR A 54 -6.92 4.05 0.58
N PRO A 55 -5.63 3.73 0.41
CA PRO A 55 -4.62 4.68 0.00
C PRO A 55 -4.95 5.30 -1.37
N ASP A 56 -4.47 6.51 -1.62
CA ASP A 56 -4.65 7.17 -2.92
C ASP A 56 -3.66 6.61 -3.96
N PHE A 57 -4.10 5.60 -4.70
CA PHE A 57 -3.32 5.00 -5.79
C PHE A 57 -3.38 5.80 -7.11
N SER A 58 -4.12 6.92 -7.18
CA SER A 58 -4.24 7.71 -8.42
C SER A 58 -2.89 8.10 -9.00
N ALA A 59 -1.93 8.41 -8.12
CA ALA A 59 -0.55 8.75 -8.45
C ALA A 59 0.19 7.69 -9.27
N LEU A 60 -0.14 6.42 -9.05
CA LEU A 60 0.53 5.27 -9.66
C LEU A 60 -0.10 4.89 -11.01
N MET A 61 -1.35 5.29 -11.25
CA MET A 61 -2.10 4.90 -12.45
C MET A 61 -1.91 5.85 -13.65
N ARG A 62 -1.21 6.98 -13.49
CA ARG A 62 -1.19 8.10 -14.47
C ARG A 62 -0.52 7.81 -15.81
N ASN A 63 0.26 6.74 -15.95
CA ASN A 63 1.18 6.57 -17.07
C ASN A 63 0.90 5.34 -17.96
N GLY A 64 -0.21 4.62 -17.76
CA GLY A 64 -0.52 3.39 -18.49
C GLY A 64 0.51 2.25 -18.30
N LYS A 65 1.53 2.47 -17.45
CA LYS A 65 2.50 1.46 -17.06
C LYS A 65 1.83 0.50 -16.08
N SER A 66 2.11 -0.79 -16.21
CA SER A 66 1.72 -1.77 -15.21
C SER A 66 2.26 -1.35 -13.84
N LEU A 67 1.41 -1.40 -12.81
CA LEU A 67 1.81 -1.10 -11.44
C LEU A 67 2.98 -1.98 -11.00
N THR A 68 2.99 -3.24 -11.44
CA THR A 68 4.05 -4.22 -11.22
C THR A 68 5.40 -3.80 -11.78
N ASN A 69 5.41 -3.04 -12.88
CA ASN A 69 6.64 -2.50 -13.46
C ASN A 69 7.10 -1.21 -12.76
N THR A 70 6.22 -0.61 -11.96
CA THR A 70 6.50 0.65 -11.26
C THR A 70 6.95 0.40 -9.83
N ILE A 71 6.28 -0.49 -9.10
CA ILE A 71 6.59 -0.84 -7.70
C ILE A 71 7.43 -2.12 -7.68
N THR A 72 8.67 -2.00 -7.24
CA THR A 72 9.62 -3.10 -7.11
C THR A 72 9.15 -4.14 -6.09
N ALA A 73 8.65 -3.68 -4.93
CA ALA A 73 8.13 -4.55 -3.88
C ALA A 73 7.19 -3.81 -2.93
N VAL A 74 6.29 -4.56 -2.30
CA VAL A 74 5.50 -4.12 -1.15
C VAL A 74 6.08 -4.76 0.10
N LEU A 75 6.37 -3.97 1.13
CA LEU A 75 6.85 -4.43 2.43
C LEU A 75 5.78 -4.15 3.48
N VAL A 76 5.26 -5.18 4.12
CA VAL A 76 4.25 -5.05 5.18
C VAL A 76 4.91 -5.19 6.54
N THR A 77 4.72 -4.16 7.37
CA THR A 77 5.35 -4.04 8.68
C THR A 77 4.74 -5.01 9.70
N HIS A 78 3.41 -5.05 9.79
CA HIS A 78 2.67 -5.92 10.70
C HIS A 78 1.23 -6.17 10.23
N PHE A 79 0.51 -7.00 10.96
CA PHE A 79 -0.75 -7.61 10.49
C PHE A 79 -2.00 -6.75 10.71
N HIS A 80 -1.93 -5.58 11.32
CA HIS A 80 -3.14 -4.78 11.53
C HIS A 80 -3.74 -4.30 10.21
N LEU A 81 -5.06 -4.13 10.17
CA LEU A 81 -5.80 -3.77 8.96
C LEU A 81 -5.39 -2.41 8.40
N ASP A 82 -4.94 -1.48 9.24
CA ASP A 82 -4.39 -0.20 8.83
C ASP A 82 -3.00 -0.29 8.19
N HIS A 83 -2.41 -1.48 8.07
CA HIS A 83 -1.14 -1.75 7.40
C HIS A 83 -1.22 -2.80 6.29
N CYS A 84 -2.17 -3.74 6.35
CA CYS A 84 -2.33 -4.80 5.34
C CYS A 84 -3.75 -4.92 4.74
N GLY A 85 -4.72 -4.16 5.24
CA GLY A 85 -6.14 -4.29 4.90
C GLY A 85 -6.49 -3.95 3.46
N ALA A 86 -5.66 -3.18 2.76
CA ALA A 86 -5.88 -2.83 1.36
C ALA A 86 -5.15 -3.76 0.38
N LEU A 87 -4.42 -4.79 0.85
CA LEU A 87 -3.72 -5.73 -0.04
C LEU A 87 -4.65 -6.40 -1.07
N PRO A 88 -5.85 -6.93 -0.71
CA PRO A 88 -6.75 -7.50 -1.70
C PRO A 88 -7.25 -6.48 -2.72
N TYR A 89 -7.41 -5.22 -2.31
CA TYR A 89 -7.78 -4.15 -3.23
C TYR A 89 -6.62 -3.83 -4.19
N LEU A 90 -5.39 -3.77 -3.68
CA LEU A 90 -4.19 -3.56 -4.48
C LEU A 90 -3.96 -4.68 -5.51
N THR A 91 -4.15 -5.95 -5.14
CA THR A 91 -3.94 -7.08 -6.05
C THR A 91 -5.10 -7.26 -7.02
N GLU A 92 -6.34 -7.32 -6.52
CA GLU A 92 -7.50 -7.72 -7.34
C GLU A 92 -8.13 -6.55 -8.10
N GLN A 93 -8.11 -5.33 -7.56
CA GLN A 93 -8.76 -4.18 -8.17
C GLN A 93 -7.78 -3.28 -8.92
N ILE A 94 -6.60 -3.02 -8.32
CA ILE A 94 -5.56 -2.19 -8.94
C ILE A 94 -4.66 -3.02 -9.87
N GLY A 95 -4.57 -4.34 -9.67
CA GLY A 95 -3.84 -5.23 -10.57
C GLY A 95 -2.33 -5.31 -10.31
N TYR A 96 -1.89 -5.12 -9.06
CA TYR A 96 -0.51 -5.39 -8.69
C TYR A 96 -0.23 -6.89 -8.58
N ASN A 97 0.79 -7.38 -9.28
CA ASN A 97 1.22 -8.78 -9.27
C ASN A 97 2.71 -8.94 -8.91
N GLY A 98 3.30 -7.92 -8.27
CA GLY A 98 4.68 -7.97 -7.82
C GLY A 98 4.85 -8.60 -6.43
N PRO A 99 6.09 -8.66 -5.92
CA PRO A 99 6.36 -9.34 -4.67
C PRO A 99 5.86 -8.54 -3.45
N ILE A 100 5.18 -9.25 -2.55
CA ILE A 100 4.75 -8.74 -1.25
C ILE A 100 5.52 -9.49 -0.16
N TYR A 101 6.31 -8.77 0.62
CA TYR A 101 7.11 -9.32 1.71
C TYR A 101 6.49 -8.97 3.06
N MET A 102 6.55 -9.94 3.96
CA MET A 102 6.11 -9.82 5.34
C MET A 102 7.03 -10.65 6.22
N THR A 103 7.06 -10.37 7.52
CA THR A 103 7.66 -11.30 8.48
C THR A 103 6.85 -12.60 8.56
N PRO A 104 7.45 -13.74 8.97
CA PRO A 104 6.71 -15.00 9.10
C PRO A 104 5.46 -14.92 9.99
N PRO A 105 5.48 -14.24 11.17
CA PRO A 105 4.28 -14.06 11.98
C PRO A 105 3.19 -13.26 11.26
N THR A 106 3.55 -12.16 10.60
CA THR A 106 2.60 -11.34 9.83
C THR A 106 1.97 -12.14 8.70
N LYS A 107 2.78 -12.91 7.95
CA LYS A 107 2.32 -13.75 6.84
C LYS A 107 1.33 -14.83 7.30
N ALA A 108 1.51 -15.38 8.50
CA ALA A 108 0.62 -16.40 9.05
C ALA A 108 -0.75 -15.82 9.44
N ILE A 109 -0.79 -14.61 10.01
CA ILE A 109 -2.01 -14.02 10.56
C ILE A 109 -2.80 -13.22 9.52
N CYS A 110 -2.11 -12.52 8.61
CA CYS A 110 -2.72 -11.58 7.65
C CYS A 110 -3.88 -12.21 6.85
N PRO A 111 -3.78 -13.43 6.29
CA PRO A 111 -4.89 -14.03 5.53
C PRO A 111 -6.13 -14.28 6.39
N ALA A 112 -5.94 -14.77 7.63
CA ALA A 112 -7.03 -15.03 8.56
C ALA A 112 -7.75 -13.73 8.95
N LEU A 113 -6.98 -12.66 9.24
CA LEU A 113 -7.54 -11.37 9.58
C LEU A 113 -8.32 -10.74 8.42
N LEU A 114 -7.78 -10.81 7.19
CA LEU A 114 -8.47 -10.31 6.00
C LEU A 114 -9.76 -11.07 5.71
N GLN A 115 -9.76 -12.40 5.92
CA GLN A 115 -10.96 -13.21 5.78
C GLN A 115 -12.02 -12.87 6.85
N ASP A 116 -11.60 -12.67 8.09
CA ASP A 116 -12.49 -12.29 9.19
C ASP A 116 -13.12 -10.91 8.93
N TYR A 117 -12.29 -9.93 8.57
CA TYR A 117 -12.77 -8.60 8.19
C TYR A 117 -13.81 -8.66 7.06
N ARG A 118 -13.55 -9.47 6.02
CA ARG A 118 -14.51 -9.69 4.93
C ARG A 118 -15.86 -10.22 5.44
N LYS A 119 -15.86 -11.20 6.34
CA LYS A 119 -17.10 -11.77 6.92
C LYS A 119 -17.87 -10.70 7.68
N VAL A 120 -17.21 -9.99 8.61
CA VAL A 120 -17.84 -8.93 9.41
C VAL A 120 -18.44 -7.82 8.53
N MET A 121 -17.76 -7.46 7.43
CA MET A 121 -18.28 -6.45 6.49
C MET A 121 -19.50 -6.94 5.68
N LEU A 122 -19.56 -8.23 5.35
CA LEU A 122 -20.71 -8.82 4.64
C LEU A 122 -21.91 -8.98 5.59
N ASP A 123 -21.68 -9.43 6.82
CA ASP A 123 -22.74 -9.58 7.83
C ASP A 123 -23.39 -8.24 8.14
N LYS A 124 -22.60 -7.16 8.27
CA LYS A 124 -23.13 -5.80 8.44
C LYS A 124 -24.01 -5.33 7.29
N LYS A 125 -23.76 -5.79 6.06
CA LYS A 125 -24.63 -5.47 4.91
C LYS A 125 -25.95 -6.24 4.95
N GLY A 126 -25.92 -7.50 5.39
CA GLY A 126 -27.13 -8.34 5.52
C GLY A 126 -28.09 -7.95 6.66
N VAL A 127 -27.71 -6.99 7.51
CA VAL A 127 -28.57 -6.43 8.58
C VAL A 127 -29.23 -5.11 8.14
N MET A 128 -28.84 -4.55 6.99
CA MET A 128 -29.38 -3.28 6.46
C MET A 128 -30.38 -3.47 5.30
N ASP A 129 -30.74 -4.72 4.99
CA ASP A 129 -31.79 -5.09 4.02
C ASP A 129 -33.08 -5.52 4.76
#